data_AF-A0A6A6D5L2-F1
#
_entry.id   AF-A0A6A6D5L2-F1
#
_cell.length_a   1.000
_cell.length_b   1.000
_cell.length_c   1.000
_cell.angle_alpha   90.00
_cell.angle_beta   90.00
_cell.angle_gamma   90.00
#
_symmetry.space_group_name_H-M   'P 1'
#
loop_
_entity.id
_entity.type
_entity.pdbx_description
1 polymer ?
#
loop_
_entity_poly.entity_id
_entity_poly.type
_entity_poly.pdbx_seq_one_letter_code
_entity_poly.pdbx_strand_id
1 'polypeptide(L)'
;MASAQVVLGLTPSILATLGTSPQETAMLSVIAGRPLLAGLLAAGSPAVFALRSFEYARTIEDLHERNFLKPAFFIRLDPVIVILEYLAAAASIGNIVELCYRLGGQVLTAIFTDDQYHFFLWAFLGLVVHGFGALALYLRTKVTTLGRDYEGGHIYRHHGRAAFNQFKPMAQQTSLHILILEESLLFFAVYWFTNILTVCHIIYGTIMFSSMLFISAEDAVIIIFRLMASVMICRIVLTYELANLRRVVKGIERKTIVEDTDATVEKGGAERQGLK
;
A
#
# COMPACT_ATOMS: atom_id res chain seq x y z
N MET A 1 -20.05 -3.00 31.00
CA MET A 1 -19.24 -1.88 30.47
C MET A 1 -17.75 -2.21 30.38
N ALA A 2 -17.10 -2.71 31.45
CA ALA A 2 -15.67 -3.04 31.41
C ALA A 2 -15.26 -4.02 30.29
N SER A 3 -16.08 -5.04 30.00
CA SER A 3 -15.81 -5.99 28.92
C SER A 3 -15.80 -5.33 27.52
N ALA A 4 -16.71 -4.39 27.24
CA ALA A 4 -16.78 -3.69 25.96
C ALA A 4 -15.51 -2.84 25.74
N GLN A 5 -15.02 -2.17 26.78
CA GLN A 5 -13.82 -1.34 26.72
C GLN A 5 -12.55 -2.15 26.43
N VAL A 6 -12.43 -3.35 27.02
CA VAL A 6 -11.30 -4.24 26.74
C VAL A 6 -11.28 -4.63 25.25
N VAL A 7 -12.43 -5.04 24.71
CA VAL A 7 -12.53 -5.47 23.31
C VAL A 7 -12.30 -4.28 22.36
N LEU A 8 -12.84 -3.09 22.67
CA LEU A 8 -12.60 -1.87 21.90
C LEU A 8 -11.11 -1.46 21.95
N GLY A 9 -10.48 -1.49 23.12
CA GLY A 9 -9.05 -1.18 23.25
C GLY A 9 -8.13 -2.11 22.43
N LEU A 10 -8.53 -3.37 22.25
CA LEU A 10 -7.81 -4.34 21.41
C LEU A 10 -8.10 -4.19 19.91
N THR A 11 -9.14 -3.43 19.53
CA THR A 11 -9.59 -3.30 18.14
C THR A 11 -8.50 -2.83 17.19
N PRO A 12 -7.71 -1.78 17.49
CA PRO A 12 -6.62 -1.35 16.61
C PRO A 12 -5.58 -2.43 16.34
N SER A 13 -5.27 -3.27 17.34
CA SER A 13 -4.36 -4.40 17.17
C SER A 13 -4.99 -5.50 16.33
N ILE A 14 -6.27 -5.83 16.57
CA ILE A 14 -7.01 -6.81 15.75
C ILE A 14 -7.03 -6.33 14.28
N LEU A 15 -7.39 -5.07 14.06
CA LEU A 15 -7.38 -4.46 12.74
C LEU A 15 -5.99 -4.48 12.12
N ALA A 16 -4.92 -4.17 12.87
CA ALA A 16 -3.56 -4.24 12.36
C ALA A 16 -3.20 -5.64 11.82
N THR A 17 -3.66 -6.73 12.45
CA THR A 17 -3.45 -8.10 11.91
C THR A 17 -4.16 -8.34 10.58
N LEU A 18 -5.31 -7.70 10.39
CA LEU A 18 -6.09 -7.75 9.16
C LEU A 18 -5.69 -6.68 8.15
N GLY A 19 -4.94 -5.67 8.58
CA GLY A 19 -4.53 -4.53 7.79
C GLY A 19 -3.59 -4.92 6.67
N THR A 20 -3.54 -4.05 5.68
CA THR A 20 -2.57 -4.13 4.60
C THR A 20 -1.27 -3.49 5.06
N SER A 21 -0.14 -4.02 4.60
CA SER A 21 1.14 -3.39 4.90
C SER A 21 1.38 -2.14 4.03
N PRO A 22 2.11 -1.13 4.53
CA PRO A 22 2.56 0.01 3.72
C PRO A 22 3.27 -0.41 2.43
N GLN A 23 3.98 -1.53 2.48
CA GLN A 23 4.75 -2.10 1.39
C GLN A 23 3.85 -2.64 0.27
N GLU A 24 2.82 -3.43 0.61
CA GLU A 24 1.84 -3.95 -0.35
C GLU A 24 1.09 -2.79 -1.04
N THR A 25 0.66 -1.79 -0.27
CA THR A 25 0.02 -0.59 -0.84
C THR A 25 0.98 0.23 -1.71
N ALA A 26 2.26 0.29 -1.33
CA ALA A 26 3.29 0.96 -2.10
C ALA A 26 3.51 0.26 -3.44
N MET A 27 3.52 -1.08 -3.48
CA MET A 27 3.64 -1.84 -4.73
C MET A 27 2.50 -1.51 -5.69
N LEU A 28 1.27 -1.40 -5.17
CA LEU A 28 0.12 -0.98 -5.98
C LEU A 28 0.28 0.46 -6.51
N SER A 29 0.77 1.38 -5.66
CA SER A 29 0.92 2.78 -6.02
C SER A 29 2.05 3.03 -7.04
N VAL A 30 3.25 2.50 -6.74
CA VAL A 30 4.50 2.80 -7.47
C VAL A 30 4.75 1.82 -8.61
N ILE A 31 4.63 0.51 -8.36
CA ILE A 31 5.00 -0.52 -9.35
C ILE A 31 3.87 -0.73 -10.36
N ALA A 32 2.65 -0.91 -9.85
CA ALA A 32 1.46 -1.05 -10.67
C ALA A 32 1.00 0.27 -11.31
N GLY A 33 1.43 1.42 -10.80
CA GLY A 33 1.05 2.73 -11.34
C GLY A 33 -0.41 3.11 -11.06
N ARG A 34 -0.98 2.65 -9.94
CA ARG A 34 -2.37 2.93 -9.52
C ARG A 34 -2.43 3.69 -8.18
N PRO A 35 -1.84 4.90 -8.09
CA PRO A 35 -1.73 5.64 -6.84
C PRO A 35 -3.08 6.04 -6.25
N LEU A 36 -4.08 6.38 -7.09
CA LEU A 36 -5.41 6.77 -6.60
C LEU A 36 -6.15 5.59 -5.97
N LEU A 37 -6.12 4.41 -6.61
CA LEU A 37 -6.73 3.21 -6.04
C LEU A 37 -6.04 2.84 -4.71
N ALA A 38 -4.70 2.85 -4.67
CA ALA A 38 -3.95 2.60 -3.45
C ALA A 38 -4.31 3.59 -2.33
N GLY A 39 -4.45 4.88 -2.65
CA GLY A 39 -4.89 5.91 -1.71
C GLY A 39 -6.31 5.70 -1.20
N LEU A 40 -7.25 5.34 -2.07
CA LEU A 40 -8.63 5.06 -1.66
C LEU A 40 -8.72 3.82 -0.77
N LEU A 41 -7.97 2.76 -1.09
CA LEU A 41 -7.91 1.55 -0.26
C LEU A 41 -7.30 1.84 1.11
N ALA A 42 -6.24 2.64 1.16
CA ALA A 42 -5.63 3.10 2.41
C ALA A 42 -6.57 3.99 3.23
N ALA A 43 -7.34 4.87 2.58
CA ALA A 43 -8.35 5.71 3.24
C ALA A 43 -9.55 4.89 3.76
N GLY A 44 -9.92 3.82 3.07
CA GLY A 44 -11.00 2.91 3.45
C GLY A 44 -10.61 1.84 4.47
N SER A 45 -9.32 1.74 4.81
CA SER A 45 -8.78 0.72 5.73
C SER A 45 -7.98 1.39 6.84
N PRO A 46 -8.59 1.72 7.99
CA PRO A 46 -7.91 2.31 9.15
C PRO A 46 -7.11 1.24 9.93
N ALA A 47 -6.28 0.51 9.21
CA ALA A 47 -5.55 -0.64 9.68
C ALA A 47 -4.20 -0.71 8.96
N VAL A 48 -3.13 -0.57 9.73
CA VAL A 48 -1.77 -0.62 9.20
C VAL A 48 -1.02 -1.76 9.86
N PHE A 49 -0.56 -2.72 9.05
CA PHE A 49 0.28 -3.81 9.52
C PHE A 49 1.75 -3.37 9.55
N ALA A 50 2.41 -3.56 10.69
CA ALA A 50 3.84 -3.27 10.85
C ALA A 50 4.68 -4.45 10.34
N LEU A 51 5.36 -4.27 9.20
CA LEU A 51 6.35 -5.23 8.69
C LEU A 51 7.74 -4.97 9.30
N ARG A 52 8.55 -6.03 9.43
CA ARG A 52 9.96 -5.91 9.86
C ARG A 52 10.86 -5.58 8.66
N SER A 53 11.97 -4.89 8.90
CA SER A 53 12.86 -4.32 7.85
C SER A 53 13.40 -5.31 6.83
N PHE A 54 13.64 -6.55 7.24
CA PHE A 54 14.14 -7.60 6.35
C PHE A 54 13.04 -8.26 5.50
N GLU A 55 11.76 -8.09 5.84
CA GLU A 55 10.63 -8.64 5.07
C GLU A 55 10.32 -7.80 3.83
N TYR A 56 10.84 -6.57 3.76
CA TYR A 56 10.64 -5.64 2.65
C TYR A 56 11.16 -6.21 1.31
N ALA A 57 12.43 -6.66 1.29
CA ALA A 57 13.04 -7.24 0.08
C ALA A 57 12.34 -8.54 -0.33
N ARG A 58 12.01 -9.37 0.65
CA ARG A 58 11.31 -10.63 0.45
C ARG A 58 9.92 -10.44 -0.17
N THR A 59 9.17 -9.42 0.24
CA THR A 59 7.83 -9.14 -0.31
C THR A 59 7.90 -8.82 -1.81
N ILE A 60 8.97 -8.14 -2.26
CA ILE A 60 9.19 -7.83 -3.68
C ILE A 60 9.65 -9.08 -4.44
N GLU A 61 10.53 -9.89 -3.85
CA GLU A 61 11.01 -11.14 -4.45
C GLU A 61 9.88 -12.17 -4.59
N ASP A 62 8.98 -12.25 -3.61
CA ASP A 62 7.77 -13.09 -3.61
C ASP A 62 6.78 -12.73 -4.75
N LEU A 63 6.92 -11.57 -5.41
CA LEU A 63 6.13 -11.29 -6.62
C LEU A 63 6.43 -12.26 -7.77
N HIS A 64 7.64 -12.82 -7.83
CA HIS A 64 8.06 -13.66 -8.95
C HIS A 64 7.58 -15.12 -8.84
N GLU A 65 7.34 -15.62 -7.63
CA GLU A 65 7.23 -17.08 -7.40
C GLU A 65 5.83 -17.69 -7.58
N ARG A 66 4.76 -16.89 -7.71
CA ARG A 66 3.38 -17.43 -7.72
C ARG A 66 2.58 -17.06 -8.97
N ASN A 67 2.40 -18.04 -9.85
CA ASN A 67 1.51 -17.96 -11.00
C ASN A 67 0.06 -18.28 -10.61
N PHE A 68 -0.76 -17.25 -10.43
CA PHE A 68 -2.21 -17.41 -10.30
C PHE A 68 -2.84 -17.46 -11.70
N LEU A 69 -3.52 -18.54 -12.08
CA LEU A 69 -4.21 -18.65 -13.37
C LEU A 69 -5.58 -17.95 -13.31
N LYS A 70 -5.82 -16.96 -14.18
CA LYS A 70 -7.13 -16.31 -14.29
C LYS A 70 -8.01 -17.11 -15.25
N PRO A 71 -9.25 -17.48 -14.89
CA PRO A 71 -10.17 -18.07 -15.85
C PRO A 71 -10.48 -17.06 -16.96
N ALA A 72 -10.61 -17.52 -18.21
CA ALA A 72 -10.84 -16.67 -19.38
C ALA A 72 -12.07 -15.76 -19.25
N PHE A 73 -13.10 -16.20 -18.51
CA PHE A 73 -14.29 -15.40 -18.20
C PHE A 73 -13.95 -14.10 -17.45
N PHE A 74 -13.08 -14.17 -16.44
CA PHE A 74 -12.72 -13.00 -15.64
C PHE A 74 -11.86 -12.01 -16.43
N ILE A 75 -11.13 -12.44 -17.46
CA ILE A 75 -10.37 -11.54 -18.34
C ILE A 75 -11.33 -10.64 -19.14
N ARG A 76 -12.47 -11.18 -19.58
CA ARG A 76 -13.49 -10.39 -20.29
C ARG A 76 -14.19 -9.38 -19.38
N LEU A 77 -14.27 -9.66 -18.08
CA LEU A 77 -14.87 -8.79 -17.09
C LEU A 77 -13.92 -7.76 -16.49
N ASP A 78 -12.65 -7.73 -16.90
CA ASP A 78 -11.63 -6.79 -16.43
C ASP A 78 -12.10 -5.33 -16.30
N PRO A 79 -12.75 -4.69 -17.30
CA PRO A 79 -13.21 -3.31 -17.14
C PRO A 79 -14.30 -3.17 -16.08
N VAL A 80 -15.18 -4.17 -15.93
CA VAL A 80 -16.23 -4.19 -14.91
C VAL A 80 -15.61 -4.37 -13.53
N ILE A 81 -14.59 -5.23 -13.41
CA ILE A 81 -13.88 -5.48 -12.15
C ILE A 81 -13.21 -4.20 -11.65
N VAL A 82 -12.53 -3.44 -12.52
CA VAL A 82 -11.93 -2.15 -12.12
C VAL A 82 -12.99 -1.19 -11.57
N ILE A 83 -14.17 -1.08 -12.20
CA ILE A 83 -15.26 -0.24 -11.68
C ILE A 83 -15.70 -0.73 -10.29
N LEU A 84 -15.87 -2.05 -10.12
CA LEU A 84 -16.25 -2.64 -8.84
C LEU A 84 -15.20 -2.40 -7.74
N GLU A 85 -13.91 -2.41 -8.06
CA GLU A 85 -12.83 -2.10 -7.11
C GLU A 85 -12.94 -0.67 -6.57
N TYR A 86 -13.17 0.31 -7.46
CA TYR A 86 -13.34 1.70 -7.07
C TYR A 86 -14.62 1.91 -6.26
N LEU A 87 -15.73 1.25 -6.63
CA LEU A 87 -16.97 1.30 -5.86
C LEU A 87 -16.82 0.66 -4.48
N ALA A 88 -16.11 -0.47 -4.39
CA ALA A 88 -15.82 -1.13 -3.12
C ALA A 88 -14.94 -0.25 -2.23
N ALA A 89 -13.91 0.39 -2.77
CA ALA A 89 -13.08 1.32 -2.02
C ALA A 89 -13.87 2.54 -1.53
N ALA A 90 -14.71 3.13 -2.39
CA ALA A 90 -15.58 4.24 -2.01
C ALA A 90 -16.60 3.85 -0.94
N ALA A 91 -17.20 2.66 -1.04
CA ALA A 91 -18.12 2.13 -0.03
C ALA A 91 -17.41 1.90 1.32
N SER A 92 -16.18 1.36 1.31
CA SER A 92 -15.37 1.21 2.53
C SER A 92 -15.08 2.56 3.17
N ILE A 93 -14.67 3.58 2.40
CA ILE A 93 -14.45 4.94 2.91
C ILE A 93 -15.73 5.52 3.49
N GLY A 94 -16.86 5.40 2.77
CA GLY A 94 -18.16 5.86 3.24
C GLY A 94 -18.55 5.23 4.58
N ASN A 95 -18.33 3.92 4.74
CA ASN A 95 -18.58 3.23 6.00
C ASN A 95 -17.67 3.73 7.13
N ILE A 96 -16.38 3.99 6.86
CA ILE A 96 -15.45 4.56 7.84
C ILE A 96 -15.86 5.99 8.24
N VAL A 97 -16.15 6.85 7.27
CA VAL A 97 -16.56 8.24 7.51
C VAL A 97 -17.85 8.30 8.33
N GLU A 98 -18.86 7.53 7.96
CA GLU A 98 -20.12 7.44 8.70
C GLU A 98 -19.90 6.93 10.13
N LEU A 99 -19.00 5.94 10.30
CA LEU A 99 -18.69 5.40 11.61
C LEU A 99 -17.94 6.41 12.49
N CYS A 100 -16.93 7.11 11.95
CA CYS A 100 -16.21 8.18 12.64
C CYS A 100 -17.15 9.32 13.03
N TYR A 101 -18.09 9.69 12.15
CA TYR A 101 -19.09 10.71 12.43
C TYR A 101 -20.01 10.31 13.59
N ARG A 102 -20.53 9.09 13.58
CA ARG A 102 -21.37 8.57 14.67
C ARG A 102 -20.60 8.47 15.98
N LEU A 103 -19.38 7.93 15.95
CA LEU A 103 -18.56 7.79 17.15
C LEU A 103 -18.23 9.17 17.75
N GLY A 104 -17.82 10.15 16.93
CA GLY A 104 -17.51 11.50 17.38
C GLY A 104 -18.73 12.26 17.92
N GLY A 105 -19.92 12.04 17.36
CA GLY A 105 -21.14 12.72 17.78
C GLY A 105 -21.90 12.06 18.93
N GLN A 106 -21.73 10.75 19.15
CA GLN A 106 -22.59 9.95 20.04
C GLN A 106 -21.85 9.30 21.20
N VAL A 107 -20.52 9.22 21.17
CA VAL A 107 -19.72 8.55 22.20
C VAL A 107 -18.95 9.56 23.03
N LEU A 108 -19.12 9.51 24.36
CA LEU A 108 -18.27 10.24 25.29
C LEU A 108 -16.94 9.51 25.45
N THR A 109 -15.84 10.25 25.40
CA THR A 109 -14.51 9.69 25.69
C THR A 109 -13.96 10.27 26.98
N ALA A 110 -13.20 9.46 27.73
CA ALA A 110 -12.62 9.86 29.01
C ALA A 110 -11.43 10.84 28.87
N ILE A 111 -10.77 10.84 27.70
CA ILE A 111 -9.53 11.60 27.45
C ILE A 111 -9.79 12.81 26.57
N PHE A 112 -10.63 12.67 25.55
CA PHE A 112 -10.87 13.69 24.54
C PHE A 112 -12.33 14.16 24.62
N THR A 113 -12.58 15.10 25.51
CA THR A 113 -13.95 15.50 25.89
C THR A 113 -14.56 16.55 24.99
N ASP A 114 -13.77 17.31 24.23
CA ASP A 114 -14.23 18.52 23.51
C ASP A 114 -14.14 18.38 21.97
N ASP A 115 -13.32 17.45 21.47
CA ASP A 115 -12.94 17.37 20.07
C ASP A 115 -13.50 16.13 19.36
N GLN A 116 -14.43 16.33 18.42
CA GLN A 116 -15.08 15.25 17.66
C GLN A 116 -14.19 14.69 16.52
N TYR A 117 -13.09 15.36 16.16
CA TYR A 117 -12.28 15.00 15.00
C TYR A 117 -11.30 13.85 15.26
N HIS A 118 -11.09 13.43 16.51
CA HIS A 118 -10.08 12.43 16.83
C HIS A 118 -10.29 11.07 16.15
N PHE A 119 -11.55 10.64 15.96
CA PHE A 119 -11.85 9.42 15.20
C PHE A 119 -11.49 9.55 13.72
N PHE A 120 -11.68 10.73 13.13
CA PHE A 120 -11.25 11.01 11.77
C PHE A 120 -9.73 11.07 11.66
N LEU A 121 -9.08 11.72 12.64
CA LEU A 121 -7.62 11.79 12.70
C LEU A 121 -7.02 10.40 12.76
N TRP A 122 -7.53 9.53 13.64
CA TRP A 122 -7.07 8.14 13.71
C TRP A 122 -7.30 7.40 12.38
N ALA A 123 -8.52 7.45 11.84
CA ALA A 123 -8.87 6.71 10.64
C ALA A 123 -8.02 7.09 9.41
N PHE A 124 -7.73 8.38 9.25
CA PHE A 124 -6.95 8.88 8.10
C PHE A 124 -5.45 9.01 8.37
N LEU A 125 -4.99 8.85 9.62
CA LEU A 125 -3.57 8.75 9.90
C LEU A 125 -2.93 7.55 9.19
N GLY A 126 -3.68 6.45 9.03
CA GLY A 126 -3.24 5.29 8.23
C GLY A 126 -2.90 5.65 6.78
N LEU A 127 -3.68 6.53 6.14
CA LEU A 127 -3.41 7.01 4.78
C LEU A 127 -2.03 7.69 4.69
N VAL A 128 -1.65 8.47 5.71
CA VAL A 128 -0.34 9.12 5.78
C VAL A 128 0.77 8.07 5.89
N VAL A 129 0.58 7.04 6.71
CA VAL A 129 1.54 5.92 6.85
C VAL A 129 1.75 5.21 5.51
N HIS A 130 0.67 4.88 4.80
CA HIS A 130 0.73 4.27 3.47
C HIS A 130 1.40 5.19 2.44
N GLY A 131 1.20 6.52 2.56
CA GLY A 131 1.88 7.52 1.74
C GLY A 131 3.39 7.52 1.93
N PHE A 132 3.88 7.47 3.17
CA PHE A 132 5.32 7.34 3.44
C PHE A 132 5.88 5.98 3.00
N GLY A 133 5.12 4.90 3.14
CA GLY A 133 5.46 3.60 2.57
C GLY A 133 5.64 3.64 1.04
N ALA A 134 4.73 4.33 0.34
CA ALA A 134 4.83 4.55 -1.10
C ALA A 134 6.06 5.39 -1.46
N LEU A 135 6.35 6.44 -0.69
CA LEU A 135 7.54 7.27 -0.88
C LEU A 135 8.82 6.45 -0.69
N ALA A 136 8.90 5.60 0.33
CA ALA A 136 10.04 4.72 0.56
C ALA A 136 10.28 3.80 -0.65
N LEU A 137 9.23 3.19 -1.21
CA LEU A 137 9.36 2.34 -2.39
C LEU A 137 9.72 3.11 -3.65
N TYR A 138 9.16 4.31 -3.83
CA TYR A 138 9.48 5.18 -4.96
C TYR A 138 10.96 5.54 -5.01
N LEU A 139 11.57 5.81 -3.86
CA LEU A 139 13.00 6.13 -3.77
C LEU A 139 13.91 4.94 -4.10
N ARG A 140 13.40 3.71 -3.97
CA ARG A 140 14.16 2.47 -4.12
C ARG A 140 13.91 1.76 -5.45
N THR A 141 12.85 2.10 -6.18
CA THR A 141 12.46 1.35 -7.38
C THR A 141 12.47 2.22 -8.61
N LYS A 142 13.02 1.66 -9.70
CA LYS A 142 12.85 2.20 -11.04
C LYS A 142 12.13 1.16 -11.88
N VAL A 143 10.95 1.53 -12.37
CA VAL A 143 10.10 0.64 -13.16
C VAL A 143 10.31 0.96 -14.64
N THR A 144 10.79 -0.03 -15.40
CA THR A 144 10.98 0.07 -16.85
C THR A 144 9.94 -0.78 -17.56
N THR A 145 9.29 -0.24 -18.60
CA THR A 145 8.26 -0.98 -19.35
C THR A 145 8.88 -1.61 -20.59
N LEU A 146 8.93 -2.95 -20.66
CA LEU A 146 9.34 -3.65 -21.88
C LEU A 146 8.19 -3.60 -22.89
N GLY A 147 8.21 -2.63 -23.79
CA GLY A 147 7.21 -2.60 -24.86
C GLY A 147 7.24 -1.44 -25.85
N ARG A 148 8.14 -0.46 -25.78
CA ARG A 148 8.13 0.63 -26.77
C ARG A 148 9.42 1.42 -27.02
N ASP A 149 10.57 0.98 -26.51
CA ASP A 149 11.81 1.76 -26.65
C ASP A 149 12.72 1.31 -27.81
N TYR A 150 12.25 0.40 -28.69
CA TYR A 150 12.98 0.05 -29.92
C TYR A 150 12.64 0.92 -31.14
N GLU A 151 11.68 1.84 -31.04
CA GLU A 151 11.43 2.83 -32.10
C GLU A 151 11.45 4.26 -31.54
N GLY A 152 12.57 4.94 -31.77
CA GLY A 152 12.61 6.35 -32.14
C GLY A 152 11.97 7.35 -31.17
N GLY A 153 12.81 7.86 -30.27
CA GLY A 153 12.77 9.20 -29.66
C GLY A 153 11.45 9.98 -29.65
N HIS A 154 10.88 10.16 -28.47
CA HIS A 154 10.33 11.45 -28.01
C HIS A 154 10.07 11.40 -26.49
N ILE A 155 11.00 11.98 -25.71
CA ILE A 155 10.98 12.04 -24.24
C ILE A 155 9.88 12.98 -23.68
N TYR A 156 9.18 13.73 -24.55
CA TYR A 156 8.34 14.86 -24.12
C TYR A 156 6.85 14.68 -24.45
N ARG A 157 6.11 13.75 -23.81
CA ARG A 157 4.62 13.87 -23.75
C ARG A 157 3.81 12.94 -22.82
N HIS A 158 4.33 12.46 -21.68
CA HIS A 158 3.62 11.39 -20.95
C HIS A 158 2.84 11.74 -19.66
N HIS A 159 2.88 12.98 -19.15
CA HIS A 159 2.18 13.33 -17.89
C HIS A 159 0.66 13.15 -17.97
N GLY A 160 0.01 13.54 -19.06
CA GLY A 160 -1.45 13.38 -19.22
C GLY A 160 -1.90 11.92 -19.38
N ARG A 161 -1.13 11.07 -20.07
CA ARG A 161 -1.44 9.64 -20.23
C ARG A 161 -1.15 8.83 -18.97
N ALA A 162 -0.21 9.27 -18.13
CA ALA A 162 0.09 8.61 -16.85
C ALA A 162 -1.12 8.63 -15.90
N ALA A 163 -1.85 9.75 -15.83
CA ALA A 163 -3.05 9.87 -15.00
C ALA A 163 -4.22 8.97 -15.46
N PHE A 164 -4.33 8.66 -16.76
CA PHE A 164 -5.35 7.74 -17.27
C PHE A 164 -4.93 6.27 -17.25
N ASN A 165 -3.64 5.99 -17.07
CA ASN A 165 -3.16 4.61 -16.99
C ASN A 165 -3.64 3.90 -15.71
N GLN A 166 -4.00 4.63 -14.65
CA GLN A 166 -4.54 4.03 -13.43
C GLN A 166 -5.88 3.31 -13.62
N PHE A 167 -6.66 3.67 -14.65
CA PHE A 167 -7.96 3.06 -14.94
C PHE A 167 -7.89 1.90 -15.93
N LYS A 168 -6.70 1.62 -16.51
CA LYS A 168 -6.54 0.49 -17.42
C LYS A 168 -6.38 -0.80 -16.63
N PRO A 169 -7.13 -1.87 -16.93
CA PRO A 169 -6.96 -3.16 -16.25
C PRO A 169 -5.50 -3.62 -16.29
N MET A 170 -4.98 -4.02 -15.12
CA MET A 170 -3.59 -4.42 -14.99
C MET A 170 -3.23 -5.62 -15.87
N ALA A 171 -4.18 -6.51 -16.12
CA ALA A 171 -4.02 -7.65 -17.03
C ALA A 171 -3.71 -7.24 -18.49
N GLN A 172 -3.99 -6.00 -18.87
CA GLN A 172 -3.71 -5.46 -20.21
C GLN A 172 -2.41 -4.64 -20.26
N GLN A 173 -1.70 -4.50 -19.14
CA GLN A 173 -0.47 -3.73 -19.06
C GLN A 173 0.70 -4.52 -19.67
N THR A 174 1.53 -3.83 -20.46
CA THR A 174 2.75 -4.38 -21.05
C THR A 174 3.73 -4.83 -19.98
N SER A 175 4.52 -5.86 -20.27
CA SER A 175 5.44 -6.47 -19.31
C SER A 175 6.35 -5.46 -18.62
N LEU A 176 6.42 -5.58 -17.29
CA LEU A 176 7.19 -4.70 -16.42
C LEU A 176 8.50 -5.37 -16.02
N HIS A 177 9.55 -4.56 -15.98
CA HIS A 177 10.85 -4.93 -15.44
C HIS A 177 11.20 -4.01 -14.27
N ILE A 178 11.46 -4.60 -13.11
CA ILE A 178 11.67 -3.86 -11.87
C ILE A 178 13.17 -3.82 -11.59
N LEU A 179 13.72 -2.61 -11.51
CA LEU A 179 15.08 -2.38 -11.04
C LEU A 179 15.01 -1.94 -9.57
N ILE A 180 15.60 -2.74 -8.69
CA ILE A 180 15.74 -2.39 -7.28
C ILE A 180 17.09 -1.67 -7.11
N LEU A 181 17.02 -0.40 -6.73
CA LEU A 181 18.19 0.41 -6.40
C LEU A 181 18.66 0.13 -4.98
N GLU A 182 19.91 0.51 -4.71
CA GLU A 182 20.53 0.37 -3.40
C GLU A 182 19.92 1.31 -2.34
N GLU A 183 20.19 0.98 -1.08
CA GLU A 183 19.60 1.65 0.07
C GLU A 183 20.26 3.02 0.29
N SER A 184 19.54 4.09 -0.04
CA SER A 184 19.94 5.45 0.30
C SER A 184 19.66 5.76 1.79
N LEU A 185 20.42 6.68 2.38
CA LEU A 185 20.12 7.17 3.73
C LEU A 185 18.72 7.77 3.86
N LEU A 186 18.23 8.39 2.78
CA LEU A 186 16.88 8.96 2.72
C LEU A 186 15.82 7.85 2.73
N PHE A 187 16.02 6.76 1.97
CA PHE A 187 15.17 5.57 2.05
C PHE A 187 15.12 5.03 3.48
N PHE A 188 16.28 4.88 4.14
CA PHE A 188 16.35 4.39 5.51
C PHE A 188 15.59 5.30 6.49
N ALA A 189 15.75 6.63 6.39
CA ALA A 189 15.06 7.59 7.24
C ALA A 189 13.53 7.54 7.06
N VAL A 190 13.04 7.55 5.80
CA VAL A 190 11.60 7.47 5.50
C VAL A 190 11.01 6.14 5.98
N TYR A 191 11.75 5.04 5.81
CA TYR A 191 11.33 3.72 6.27
C TYR A 191 11.18 3.66 7.80
N TRP A 192 12.19 4.13 8.55
CA TRP A 192 12.11 4.20 10.01
C TRP A 192 10.98 5.09 10.49
N PHE A 193 10.79 6.24 9.83
CA PHE A 193 9.68 7.13 10.12
C PHE A 193 8.32 6.45 9.90
N THR A 194 8.16 5.69 8.81
CA THR A 194 6.94 4.91 8.51
C THR A 194 6.65 3.89 9.61
N ASN A 195 7.66 3.18 10.10
CA ASN A 195 7.49 2.22 11.19
C ASN A 195 7.09 2.88 12.52
N ILE A 196 7.75 3.98 12.89
CA ILE A 196 7.39 4.74 14.09
C ILE A 196 5.95 5.22 13.97
N LEU A 197 5.57 5.77 12.81
CA LEU A 197 4.21 6.26 12.56
C LEU A 197 3.17 5.13 12.62
N THR A 198 3.52 3.92 12.14
CA THR A 198 2.66 2.72 12.25
C THR A 198 2.42 2.36 13.71
N VAL A 199 3.47 2.35 14.54
CA VAL A 199 3.35 2.08 15.97
C VAL A 199 2.51 3.15 16.66
N CYS A 200 2.77 4.43 16.35
CA CYS A 200 1.97 5.55 16.85
C CYS A 200 0.50 5.46 16.45
N HIS A 201 0.20 5.04 15.22
CA HIS A 201 -1.17 4.83 14.74
C HIS A 201 -1.91 3.77 15.55
N ILE A 202 -1.26 2.64 15.85
CA ILE A 202 -1.84 1.56 16.67
C ILE A 202 -2.07 2.05 18.10
N ILE A 203 -1.05 2.66 18.73
CA ILE A 203 -1.14 3.19 20.10
C ILE A 203 -2.23 4.25 20.21
N TYR A 204 -2.27 5.19 19.26
CA TYR A 204 -3.26 6.26 19.24
C TYR A 204 -4.68 5.70 19.13
N GLY A 205 -4.89 4.72 18.25
CA GLY A 205 -6.13 3.96 18.20
C GLY A 205 -6.47 3.30 19.53
N THR A 206 -5.50 2.62 20.16
CA THR A 206 -5.75 1.88 21.42
C THR A 206 -6.21 2.83 22.52
N ILE A 207 -5.55 3.98 22.65
CA ILE A 207 -5.94 5.03 23.60
C ILE A 207 -7.35 5.53 23.26
N MET A 208 -7.61 5.83 21.99
CA MET A 208 -8.93 6.33 21.55
C MET A 208 -10.06 5.35 21.87
N PHE A 209 -9.96 4.09 21.43
CA PHE A 209 -11.02 3.11 21.61
C PHE A 209 -11.17 2.62 23.06
N SER A 210 -10.08 2.55 23.83
CA SER A 210 -10.17 2.23 25.27
C SER A 210 -10.79 3.34 26.10
N SER A 211 -10.72 4.59 25.63
CA SER A 211 -11.29 5.75 26.32
C SER A 211 -12.80 5.93 26.12
N MET A 212 -13.45 5.13 25.27
CA MET A 212 -14.90 5.21 25.04
C MET A 212 -15.69 4.82 26.29
N LEU A 213 -16.69 5.64 26.64
CA LEU A 213 -17.57 5.45 27.80
C LEU A 213 -19.02 5.15 27.36
N PHE A 214 -19.77 4.48 28.23
CA PHE A 214 -21.21 4.23 28.09
C PHE A 214 -21.66 3.47 26.83
N ILE A 215 -20.76 2.68 26.24
CA ILE A 215 -21.09 1.83 25.10
C ILE A 215 -21.51 0.43 25.54
N SER A 216 -22.60 -0.10 24.96
CA SER A 216 -23.01 -1.49 25.17
C SER A 216 -21.98 -2.44 24.53
N ALA A 217 -21.86 -3.65 25.06
CA ALA A 217 -21.01 -4.68 24.45
C ALA A 217 -21.50 -5.09 23.05
N GLU A 218 -22.81 -5.05 22.82
CA GLU A 218 -23.41 -5.33 21.52
C GLU A 218 -23.02 -4.28 20.47
N ASP A 219 -23.18 -3.00 20.82
CA ASP A 219 -22.80 -1.88 19.94
C ASP A 219 -21.30 -1.89 19.64
N ALA A 220 -20.48 -2.18 20.65
CA ALA A 220 -19.03 -2.31 20.49
C ALA A 220 -18.67 -3.39 19.46
N VAL A 221 -19.30 -4.56 19.54
CA VAL A 221 -19.07 -5.66 18.59
C VAL A 221 -19.50 -5.26 17.18
N ILE A 222 -20.64 -4.57 17.03
CA ILE A 222 -21.12 -4.07 15.72
C ILE A 222 -20.11 -3.09 15.10
N ILE A 223 -19.57 -2.15 15.89
CA ILE A 223 -18.55 -1.19 15.45
C ILE A 223 -17.31 -1.93 14.94
N ILE A 224 -16.84 -2.92 15.69
CA ILE A 224 -15.65 -3.71 15.35
C ILE A 224 -15.88 -4.47 14.05
N PHE A 225 -17.01 -5.16 13.90
CA PHE A 225 -17.32 -5.87 12.67
C PHE A 225 -17.41 -4.93 11.46
N ARG A 226 -17.97 -3.73 11.63
CA ARG A 226 -18.01 -2.73 10.55
C ARG A 226 -16.61 -2.26 10.15
N LEU A 227 -15.71 -2.02 11.11
CA LEU A 227 -14.32 -1.67 10.84
C LEU A 227 -13.60 -2.83 10.12
N MET A 228 -13.75 -4.05 10.62
CA MET A 228 -13.17 -5.26 10.02
C MET A 228 -13.68 -5.47 8.61
N ALA A 229 -14.97 -5.26 8.34
CA ALA A 229 -15.55 -5.42 7.01
C ALA A 229 -14.91 -4.45 6.00
N SER A 230 -14.78 -3.16 6.34
CA SER A 230 -14.09 -2.18 5.49
C SER A 230 -12.64 -2.59 5.19
N VAL A 231 -11.89 -2.97 6.23
CA VAL A 231 -10.48 -3.42 6.10
C VAL A 231 -10.38 -4.67 5.23
N MET A 232 -11.25 -5.66 5.43
CA MET A 232 -11.25 -6.89 4.65
C MET A 232 -11.60 -6.66 3.20
N ILE A 233 -12.59 -5.80 2.89
CA ILE A 233 -12.92 -5.42 1.52
C ILE A 233 -11.71 -4.77 0.84
N CYS A 234 -11.07 -3.80 1.50
CA CYS A 234 -9.88 -3.15 0.97
C CYS A 234 -8.72 -4.13 0.76
N ARG A 235 -8.52 -5.06 1.70
CA ARG A 235 -7.48 -6.11 1.61
C ARG A 235 -7.74 -7.10 0.49
N ILE A 236 -8.99 -7.51 0.27
CA ILE A 236 -9.37 -8.39 -0.84
C ILE A 236 -9.04 -7.73 -2.17
N VAL A 237 -9.43 -6.46 -2.34
CA VAL A 237 -9.12 -5.68 -3.56
C VAL A 237 -7.61 -5.53 -3.75
N LEU A 238 -6.87 -5.14 -2.71
CA LEU A 238 -5.41 -5.01 -2.80
C LEU A 238 -4.75 -6.33 -3.17
N THR A 239 -5.12 -7.43 -2.53
CA THR A 239 -4.55 -8.75 -2.78
C THR A 239 -4.84 -9.22 -4.20
N TYR A 240 -6.06 -8.98 -4.69
CA TYR A 240 -6.45 -9.27 -6.06
C TYR A 240 -5.59 -8.50 -7.07
N GLU A 241 -5.37 -7.21 -6.83
CA GLU A 241 -4.56 -6.37 -7.71
C GLU A 241 -3.07 -6.73 -7.68
N LEU A 242 -2.52 -7.03 -6.50
CA LEU A 242 -1.16 -7.54 -6.39
C LEU A 242 -1.01 -8.90 -7.07
N ALA A 243 -2.01 -9.77 -7.03
CA ALA A 243 -2.00 -11.02 -7.77
C ALA A 243 -2.01 -10.80 -9.30
N ASN A 244 -2.68 -9.75 -9.79
CA ASN A 244 -2.60 -9.35 -11.19
C ASN A 244 -1.21 -8.78 -11.54
N LEU A 245 -0.59 -8.02 -10.63
CA LEU A 245 0.72 -7.39 -10.83
C LEU A 245 1.80 -8.44 -11.07
N ARG A 246 1.77 -9.52 -10.29
CA ARG A 246 2.70 -10.66 -10.42
C ARG A 246 2.73 -11.26 -11.82
N ARG A 247 1.62 -11.23 -12.57
CA ARG A 247 1.57 -11.74 -13.95
C ARG A 247 2.29 -10.85 -14.95
N VAL A 248 2.36 -9.55 -14.67
CA VAL A 248 2.90 -8.55 -15.60
C VAL A 248 4.41 -8.37 -15.38
N VAL A 249 4.89 -8.63 -14.17
CA VAL A 249 6.31 -8.57 -13.81
C VAL A 249 7.05 -9.75 -14.44
N LYS A 250 7.94 -9.48 -15.41
CA LYS A 250 8.72 -10.52 -16.11
C LYS A 250 10.13 -10.74 -15.54
N GLY A 251 10.69 -9.75 -14.84
CA GLY A 251 12.03 -9.82 -14.29
C GLY A 251 12.24 -8.77 -13.21
N ILE A 252 13.05 -9.14 -12.21
CA ILE A 252 13.50 -8.28 -11.12
C ILE A 252 15.03 -8.30 -11.17
N GLU A 253 15.65 -7.19 -11.54
CA GLU A 253 17.10 -7.03 -11.52
C GLU A 253 17.51 -6.21 -10.30
N ARG A 254 18.55 -6.67 -9.61
CA ARG A 254 19.19 -5.99 -8.50
C ARG A 254 20.51 -5.42 -9.00
N LYS A 255 20.67 -4.09 -9.00
CA LYS A 255 21.95 -3.48 -9.32
C LYS A 255 22.79 -3.42 -8.05
N THR A 256 23.95 -4.06 -8.05
CA THR A 256 24.93 -4.03 -6.94
C THR A 256 26.20 -3.30 -7.42
N ILE A 257 26.76 -2.35 -6.64
CA ILE A 257 27.96 -1.54 -7.00
C ILE A 257 29.14 -2.37 -7.57
N VAL A 258 29.26 -3.65 -7.19
CA VAL A 258 30.37 -4.52 -7.61
C VAL A 258 30.43 -4.70 -9.14
N GLU A 259 29.28 -4.79 -9.82
CA GLU A 259 29.25 -5.00 -11.28
C GLU A 259 29.64 -3.75 -12.09
N ASP A 260 29.38 -2.54 -11.58
CA ASP A 260 29.81 -1.31 -12.26
C ASP A 260 31.33 -1.12 -12.15
N THR A 261 31.93 -1.65 -11.09
CA THR A 261 33.39 -1.63 -10.89
C THR A 261 34.07 -2.61 -11.83
N ASP A 262 33.54 -3.83 -11.98
CA ASP A 262 34.09 -4.82 -12.91
C ASP A 262 33.89 -4.40 -14.38
N ALA A 263 32.72 -3.84 -14.75
CA ALA A 263 32.46 -3.39 -16.12
C ALA A 263 33.28 -2.15 -16.53
N THR A 264 33.62 -1.27 -15.57
CA THR A 264 34.54 -0.14 -15.82
C THR A 264 36.01 -0.56 -15.80
N VAL A 265 36.38 -1.56 -14.99
CA VAL A 265 37.74 -2.13 -14.99
C VAL A 265 38.01 -2.96 -16.25
N GLU A 266 37.04 -3.72 -16.76
CA GLU A 266 37.20 -4.47 -18.03
C GLU A 266 37.34 -3.52 -19.23
N LYS A 267 36.54 -2.46 -19.29
CA LYS A 267 36.66 -1.43 -20.34
C LYS A 267 37.97 -0.65 -20.25
N GLY A 268 38.43 -0.30 -19.04
CA GLY A 268 39.71 0.36 -18.82
C GLY A 268 40.93 -0.55 -19.05
N GLY A 269 40.78 -1.87 -18.89
CA GLY A 269 41.79 -2.88 -19.19
C GLY A 269 41.96 -3.13 -20.69
N ALA A 270 40.85 -3.18 -21.43
CA ALA A 270 40.86 -3.34 -22.89
C ALA A 270 41.46 -2.13 -23.63
N GLU A 271 41.17 -0.89 -23.19
CA GLU A 271 41.77 0.32 -23.76
C GLU A 271 43.30 0.39 -23.57
N ARG A 272 43.83 -0.16 -22.48
CA ARG A 272 45.28 -0.20 -22.23
C ARG A 272 46.04 -1.27 -23.02
N GLN A 273 45.37 -2.30 -23.52
CA GLN A 273 46.00 -3.33 -24.35
C GLN A 273 46.00 -3.00 -25.85
N GLY A 274 45.16 -2.07 -26.31
CA GLY A 274 45.15 -1.58 -27.70
C GLY A 274 46.14 -0.46 -28.01
N LEU A 275 46.97 -0.05 -27.04
CA LEU A 275 47.90 1.09 -27.16
C LEU A 275 49.39 0.67 -27.11
N LYS A 276 49.70 -0.61 -27.36
CA LYS A 276 51.07 -1.12 -27.49
C LYS A 276 51.45 -1.34 -28.95
#